data_AF-A0A1V2QUX2-F1
#
_entry.id   AF-A0A1V2QUX2-F1
#
_cell.length_a   1.000
_cell.length_b   1.000
_cell.length_c   1.000
_cell.angle_alpha   90.00
_cell.angle_beta   90.00
_cell.angle_gamma   90.00
#
_symmetry.space_group_name_H-M   'P 1'
#
loop_
_entity.id
_entity.type
_entity.pdbx_description
1 polymer ?
#
loop_
_entity_poly.entity_id
_entity_poly.type
_entity_poly.pdbx_seq_one_letter_code
_entity_poly.pdbx_strand_id
1 'polypeptide(L)'
;MAPPLTRSSTALYRLGVVDDRGRVADQALICAIGWPCGTGLAIQEAKGRLTIHPNECSVTMITKHGHLRLPAAIRHRVGLRLGDRVLLAADLNRQVRTVYPPAVLDVLLAGDFP
;
A
#
# COMPACT_ATOMS: atom_id res chain seq x y z
N MET A 1 -9.61 28.08 19.89
CA MET A 1 -9.43 27.40 18.59
C MET A 1 -8.19 26.53 18.71
N ALA A 2 -8.29 25.21 18.56
CA ALA A 2 -7.12 24.35 18.62
C ALA A 2 -6.20 24.64 17.40
N PRO A 3 -4.86 24.61 17.55
CA PRO A 3 -3.97 24.77 16.42
C PRO A 3 -4.22 23.64 15.40
N PRO A 4 -4.06 23.91 14.10
CA PRO A 4 -4.18 22.87 13.08
C PRO A 4 -3.14 21.77 13.33
N LEU A 5 -3.55 20.51 13.10
CA LEU A 5 -2.64 19.38 13.20
C LEU A 5 -1.54 19.51 12.15
N THR A 6 -0.29 19.42 12.58
CA THR A 6 0.87 19.48 11.68
C THR A 6 1.25 18.10 11.18
N ARG A 7 1.48 17.98 9.88
CA ARG A 7 1.99 16.75 9.26
C ARG A 7 3.41 16.47 9.74
N SER A 8 3.61 15.33 10.40
CA SER A 8 4.92 14.89 10.92
C SER A 8 5.69 13.95 10.00
N SER A 9 5.11 13.55 8.85
CA SER A 9 5.69 12.60 7.91
C SER A 9 5.73 13.14 6.48
N THR A 10 6.79 12.79 5.74
CA THR A 10 6.94 13.01 4.29
C THR A 10 6.17 11.99 3.45
N ALA A 11 5.28 11.21 4.07
CA ALA A 11 4.52 10.18 3.37
C ALA A 11 3.68 10.75 2.23
N LEU A 12 3.82 10.23 1.02
CA LEU A 12 2.89 10.51 -0.09
C LEU A 12 1.67 9.59 0.03
N TYR A 13 0.48 10.14 -0.21
CA TYR A 13 -0.77 9.39 -0.13
C TYR A 13 -1.47 9.37 -1.49
N ARG A 14 -1.94 8.19 -1.92
CA ARG A 14 -2.76 8.03 -3.13
C ARG A 14 -3.80 6.93 -2.96
N LEU A 15 -4.90 7.02 -3.71
CA LEU A 15 -5.90 5.95 -3.78
C LEU A 15 -5.61 5.07 -5.00
N GLY A 16 -5.53 3.76 -4.78
CA GLY A 16 -5.40 2.75 -5.83
C GLY A 16 -6.65 1.87 -5.91
N VAL A 17 -7.03 1.47 -7.12
CA VAL A 17 -8.12 0.50 -7.32
C VAL A 17 -7.53 -0.90 -7.39
N VAL A 18 -8.18 -1.86 -6.73
CA VAL A 18 -7.88 -3.29 -6.86
C VAL A 18 -8.54 -3.80 -8.14
N ASP A 19 -7.75 -4.23 -9.12
CA ASP A 19 -8.26 -4.79 -10.38
C ASP A 19 -8.53 -6.30 -10.32
N ASP A 20 -9.06 -6.87 -11.41
CA ASP A 20 -9.53 -8.26 -11.54
C ASP A 20 -8.41 -9.30 -11.33
N ARG A 21 -7.16 -8.87 -11.50
CA ARG A 21 -5.96 -9.68 -11.26
C ARG A 21 -5.37 -9.43 -9.87
N GLY A 22 -6.05 -8.60 -9.08
CA GLY A 22 -5.65 -8.06 -7.79
C GLY A 22 -4.33 -7.32 -7.83
N ARG A 23 -4.13 -6.58 -8.92
CA ARG A 23 -3.14 -5.51 -8.97
C ARG A 23 -3.73 -4.33 -8.22
N VAL A 24 -2.90 -3.71 -7.40
CA VAL A 24 -3.21 -2.39 -6.88
C VAL A 24 -2.57 -1.41 -7.85
N ALA A 25 -3.40 -0.78 -8.66
CA ALA A 25 -2.94 0.14 -9.69
C ALA A 25 -2.48 1.45 -9.04
N ASP A 26 -1.19 1.59 -8.82
CA ASP A 26 -0.59 2.92 -8.70
C ASP A 26 0.84 2.97 -9.24
N GLN A 27 0.92 3.04 -10.57
CA GLN A 27 2.17 3.23 -11.30
C GLN A 27 2.90 4.52 -10.89
N ALA A 28 2.16 5.61 -10.65
CA ALA A 28 2.77 6.91 -10.38
C ALA A 28 3.34 6.98 -8.95
N LEU A 29 2.69 6.37 -7.97
CA LEU A 29 3.26 6.21 -6.64
C LEU A 29 4.51 5.34 -6.76
N ILE A 30 4.46 4.18 -7.42
CA ILE A 30 5.62 3.28 -7.57
C ILE A 30 6.81 3.97 -8.24
N CYS A 31 6.58 4.76 -9.29
CA CYS A 31 7.61 5.59 -9.90
C CYS A 31 8.14 6.66 -8.95
N ALA A 32 7.28 7.31 -8.15
CA ALA A 32 7.67 8.43 -7.28
C ALA A 32 8.64 8.06 -6.14
N ILE A 33 8.80 6.78 -5.80
CA ILE A 33 9.82 6.30 -4.85
C ILE A 33 11.01 5.62 -5.50
N GLY A 34 11.03 5.52 -6.83
CA GLY A 34 12.17 4.98 -7.55
C GLY A 34 12.36 3.46 -7.45
N TRP A 35 11.31 2.65 -7.32
CA TRP A 35 11.47 1.20 -7.48
C TRP A 35 11.44 0.81 -8.97
N PRO A 36 12.55 0.31 -9.53
CA PRO A 36 12.57 -0.14 -10.92
C PRO A 36 11.73 -1.41 -11.13
N CYS A 37 11.42 -1.67 -12.40
CA CYS A 37 10.81 -2.94 -12.78
C CYS A 37 11.73 -4.10 -12.37
N GLY A 38 11.15 -5.22 -11.91
CA GLY A 38 11.92 -6.37 -11.43
C GLY A 38 12.41 -6.26 -9.98
N THR A 39 12.20 -5.15 -9.28
CA THR A 39 12.46 -5.08 -7.84
C THR A 39 11.60 -6.11 -7.10
N GLY A 40 12.26 -7.04 -6.41
CA GLY A 40 11.62 -7.96 -5.48
C GLY A 40 11.05 -7.21 -4.29
N LEU A 41 9.85 -7.58 -3.86
CA LEU A 41 9.10 -6.92 -2.81
C LEU A 41 8.65 -7.93 -1.76
N ALA A 42 9.06 -7.74 -0.53
CA ALA A 42 8.48 -8.48 0.58
C ALA A 42 7.22 -7.75 1.08
N ILE A 43 6.14 -8.53 1.24
CA ILE A 43 4.86 -8.05 1.72
C ILE A 43 4.63 -8.66 3.09
N GLN A 44 4.46 -7.81 4.10
CA GLN A 44 4.12 -8.20 5.45
C GLN A 44 2.72 -7.69 5.76
N GLU A 45 1.85 -8.55 6.25
CA GLU A 45 0.55 -8.16 6.77
C GLU A 45 0.66 -8.05 8.29
N ALA A 46 0.17 -6.94 8.84
CA ALA A 46 0.07 -6.75 10.28
C ALA A 46 -1.11 -5.84 10.59
N LYS A 47 -2.00 -6.25 11.49
CA LYS A 47 -3.19 -5.46 11.91
C LYS A 47 -4.07 -5.05 10.71
N GLY A 48 -4.20 -5.91 9.69
CA GLY A 48 -5.04 -5.65 8.52
C GLY A 48 -4.45 -4.67 7.50
N ARG A 49 -3.28 -4.09 7.75
CA ARG A 49 -2.52 -3.27 6.78
C ARG A 49 -1.39 -4.08 6.17
N LEU A 50 -1.00 -3.73 4.96
CA LEU A 50 0.12 -4.37 4.27
C LEU A 50 1.31 -3.42 4.24
N THR A 51 2.45 -3.86 4.76
CA THR A 51 3.72 -3.17 4.67
C THR A 51 4.56 -3.81 3.56
N ILE A 52 5.09 -3.00 2.66
CA ILE A 52 5.84 -3.42 1.49
C ILE A 52 7.20 -2.76 1.53
N HIS A 53 8.24 -3.57 1.38
CA HIS A 53 9.64 -3.14 1.33
C HIS A 53 10.40 -3.90 0.24
N PRO A 54 11.47 -3.32 -0.31
CA PRO A 54 12.37 -4.01 -1.22
C PRO A 54 12.96 -5.25 -0.57
N ASN A 55 12.97 -6.36 -1.30
CA ASN A 55 13.63 -7.60 -0.90
C ASN A 55 14.01 -8.37 -2.16
N GLU A 56 15.30 -8.43 -2.45
CA GLU A 56 15.87 -9.09 -3.64
C GLU A 56 15.55 -10.59 -3.70
N CYS A 57 15.28 -11.22 -2.56
CA CYS A 57 14.93 -12.64 -2.46
C CYS A 57 13.43 -12.92 -2.59
N SER A 58 12.58 -11.90 -2.83
CA SER A 58 11.14 -12.11 -2.90
C SER A 58 10.68 -12.60 -4.28
N VAL A 59 9.74 -13.55 -4.27
CA VAL A 59 9.02 -14.02 -5.46
C VAL A 59 8.03 -13.00 -6.02
N THR A 60 7.66 -11.99 -5.23
CA THR A 60 6.75 -10.93 -5.68
C THR A 60 7.57 -9.79 -6.23
N MET A 61 7.34 -9.40 -7.48
CA MET A 61 8.10 -8.35 -8.15
C MET A 61 7.22 -7.24 -8.71
N ILE A 62 7.80 -6.04 -8.68
CA ILE A 62 7.98 -5.12 -9.83
C ILE A 62 7.43 -5.58 -11.19
N THR A 63 6.14 -5.53 -11.51
CA THR A 63 5.72 -5.84 -12.90
C THR A 63 6.32 -4.84 -13.89
N LYS A 64 6.52 -5.25 -15.15
CA LYS A 64 7.09 -4.38 -16.21
C LYS A 64 6.32 -3.06 -16.44
N HIS A 65 5.08 -2.99 -15.98
CA HIS A 65 4.22 -1.80 -16.09
C HIS A 65 4.22 -0.94 -14.81
N GLY A 66 5.10 -1.25 -13.84
CA GLY A 66 5.16 -0.52 -12.57
C GLY A 66 3.97 -0.77 -11.65
N HIS A 67 3.24 -1.88 -11.82
CA HIS A 67 2.13 -2.25 -10.93
C HIS A 67 2.59 -3.19 -9.82
N LEU A 68 2.03 -2.99 -8.62
CA LEU A 68 2.13 -3.93 -7.51
C LEU A 68 1.06 -5.02 -7.67
N ARG A 69 1.48 -6.28 -7.69
CA ARG A 69 0.57 -7.43 -7.68
C ARG A 69 0.51 -8.03 -6.28
N LEU A 70 -0.68 -8.04 -5.68
CA LEU A 70 -0.89 -8.72 -4.40
C LEU A 70 -1.23 -10.20 -4.65
N PRO A 71 -0.51 -11.15 -4.01
CA PRO A 71 -0.88 -12.56 -4.04
C PRO A 71 -2.31 -12.79 -3.54
N ALA A 72 -3.01 -13.77 -4.10
CA ALA A 72 -4.41 -14.05 -3.74
C ALA A 72 -4.58 -14.29 -2.23
N ALA A 73 -3.68 -15.08 -1.61
CA ALA A 73 -3.71 -15.35 -0.17
C ALA A 73 -3.67 -14.07 0.68
N ILE A 74 -2.87 -13.07 0.29
CA ILE A 74 -2.81 -11.79 0.98
C ILE A 74 -4.12 -11.02 0.81
N ARG A 75 -4.67 -10.96 -0.42
CA ARG A 75 -5.94 -10.28 -0.68
C ARG A 75 -7.09 -10.83 0.17
N HIS A 76 -7.20 -12.15 0.24
CA HIS A 76 -8.21 -12.80 1.06
C HIS A 76 -8.03 -12.51 2.55
N ARG A 77 -6.78 -12.51 3.03
CA ARG A 77 -6.47 -12.23 4.44
C ARG A 77 -6.85 -10.81 4.86
N VAL A 78 -6.64 -9.83 3.99
CA VAL A 78 -7.04 -8.43 4.24
C VAL A 78 -8.42 -8.06 3.70
N GLY A 79 -9.20 -9.03 3.24
CA GLY A 79 -10.58 -8.83 2.79
C GLY A 79 -10.74 -7.98 1.53
N LEU A 80 -9.70 -7.82 0.71
CA LEU A 80 -9.75 -6.99 -0.50
C LEU A 80 -10.55 -7.66 -1.61
N ARG A 81 -11.52 -6.92 -2.17
CA ARG A 81 -12.37 -7.30 -3.29
C ARG A 81 -12.02 -6.51 -4.54
N LEU A 82 -12.48 -7.03 -5.68
CA LEU A 82 -12.40 -6.34 -6.96
C LEU A 82 -13.14 -5.01 -6.89
N GLY A 83 -12.50 -3.94 -7.34
CA GLY A 83 -13.06 -2.58 -7.35
C GLY A 83 -12.85 -1.82 -6.04
N ASP A 84 -12.36 -2.48 -4.98
CA ASP A 84 -12.03 -1.80 -3.74
C ASP A 84 -10.97 -0.72 -3.98
N ARG A 85 -11.12 0.39 -3.25
CA ARG A 85 -10.15 1.48 -3.26
C ARG A 85 -9.32 1.42 -1.99
N VAL A 86 -8.03 1.23 -2.16
CA VAL A 86 -7.08 1.17 -1.05
C VAL A 86 -6.32 2.49 -0.95
N LEU A 87 -6.03 2.94 0.26
CA LEU A 87 -5.11 4.05 0.48
C LEU A 87 -3.69 3.51 0.50
N LEU A 88 -2.85 4.08 -0.35
CA LEU A 88 -1.43 3.84 -0.40
C LEU A 88 -0.71 4.99 0.29
N ALA A 89 0.12 4.66 1.29
CA ALA A 89 1.03 5.59 1.92
C ALA A 89 2.47 5.19 1.62
N ALA A 90 3.29 6.15 1.21
CA ALA A 90 4.68 5.94 0.89
C ALA A 90 5.56 6.91 1.66
N ASP A 91 6.23 6.43 2.70
CA ASP A 91 7.21 7.23 3.44
C ASP A 91 8.52 7.30 2.65
N LEU A 92 8.84 8.50 2.15
CA LEU A 92 10.03 8.75 1.33
C LEU A 92 11.33 8.54 2.12
N ASN A 93 11.31 8.74 3.44
CA ASN A 93 12.50 8.60 4.29
C ASN A 93 12.74 7.15 4.70
N ARG A 94 11.67 6.36 4.84
CA ARG A 94 11.75 4.97 5.33
C ARG A 94 11.77 3.92 4.24
N GLN A 95 11.53 4.30 2.98
CA GLN A 95 11.32 3.39 1.84
C GLN A 95 10.25 2.30 2.09
N VAL A 96 9.39 2.52 3.09
CA VAL A 96 8.31 1.62 3.48
C VAL A 96 7.03 2.13 2.86
N ARG A 97 6.28 1.19 2.26
CA ARG A 97 4.96 1.47 1.73
C ARG A 97 3.89 0.72 2.47
N THR A 98 2.87 1.43 2.87
CA THR A 98 1.73 0.85 3.57
C THR A 98 0.50 0.92 2.68
N VAL A 99 -0.13 -0.23 2.47
CA VAL A 99 -1.47 -0.34 1.89
C VAL A 99 -2.47 -0.42 3.04
N TYR A 100 -3.44 0.48 3.04
CA TYR A 100 -4.57 0.50 3.95
C TYR A 100 -5.83 0.08 3.19
N PRO A 101 -6.34 -1.15 3.42
CA PRO A 101 -7.63 -1.60 2.92
C PRO A 101 -8.80 -0.77 3.46
N PRO A 102 -9.96 -0.77 2.77
CA PRO A 102 -11.16 -0.06 3.23
C PRO A 102 -11.52 -0.36 4.69
N ALA A 103 -11.50 -1.64 5.09
CA ALA A 103 -11.84 -2.03 6.46
C ALA A 103 -10.93 -1.38 7.53
N VAL A 104 -9.65 -1.14 7.23
CA VAL A 104 -8.74 -0.43 8.14
C VAL A 104 -9.01 1.07 8.13
N LEU A 105 -9.35 1.62 6.95
CA LEU A 105 -9.75 3.03 6.84
C LEU A 105 -11.03 3.30 7.61
N ASP A 106 -12.00 2.39 7.58
CA ASP A 106 -13.26 2.51 8.33
C ASP A 106 -12.97 2.66 9.83
N VAL A 107 -12.07 1.84 10.39
CA VAL A 107 -11.64 1.93 11.79
C VAL A 107 -10.90 3.25 12.08
N LEU A 108 -9.97 3.65 11.20
CA LEU A 108 -9.22 4.90 11.34
C LEU A 108 -10.12 6.14 11.31
N LEU A 109 -11.14 6.13 10.45
CA LEU A 109 -12.05 7.24 10.22
C LEU A 109 -13.18 7.31 11.25
N ALA A 110 -13.60 6.17 11.81
CA ALA A 110 -14.51 6.12 12.95
C ALA A 110 -13.88 6.75 14.21
N GLY A 111 -12.56 6.93 14.25
CA GLY A 111 -11.84 7.41 15.41
C GLY A 111 -11.59 6.32 16.46
N ASP A 112 -11.97 5.07 16.17
CA ASP A 112 -11.88 3.91 17.05
C ASP A 112 -10.48 3.27 17.03
N PHE A 113 -9.43 4.06 16.80
CA PHE A 113 -8.08 3.52 16.84
C PHE A 113 -7.62 3.35 18.29
N PRO A 114 -7.08 2.17 18.70
CA PRO A 114 -6.43 2.00 19.99
C PRO A 114 -5.12 2.78 20.10
#